data_AF-A0A8H6YB58-F1
#
_entry.id   AF-A0A8H6YB58-F1
#
_cell.length_a   1.000
_cell.length_b   1.000
_cell.length_c   1.000
_cell.angle_alpha   90.00
_cell.angle_beta   90.00
_cell.angle_gamma   90.00
#
_symmetry.space_group_name_H-M   'P 1'
#
loop_
_entity.id
_entity.type
_entity.pdbx_description
1 polymer ?
#
loop_
_entity_poly.entity_id
_entity_poly.type
_entity_poly.pdbx_seq_one_letter_code
_entity_poly.pdbx_strand_id
1 'polypeptide(L)'
;MEDFKARIKELLGTDFTINIKAEEVWAYAQEGNTSAGTCFAGYVEGFISALKNFINKYEENGKTYFNNAVNPLGEKGETISSDVQEGVFRILFRHDRLGYNQSWLDESILPAVQSVPRDGFSLSAKHSIEHDYEGDIEELQQEINTICGTVFTLDPNFEENYKVLSGTKETFNNDNYWESRIGAVALSYFKGLKYQLERQGFKDDDMLQEGLQEGVESKTFRIRVVPETKKTTETVIEEGVVYLQCAPKRWGYNSNDMGEDLLNLL
;
A
#
# COMPACT_ATOMS: atom_id res chain seq x y z
N MET A 1 -12.27 18.86 -26.27
CA MET A 1 -10.90 18.31 -26.18
C MET A 1 -9.99 19.22 -25.38
N GLU A 2 -9.91 20.52 -25.68
CA GLU A 2 -9.11 21.47 -24.88
C GLU A 2 -9.57 21.59 -23.42
N ASP A 3 -10.89 21.57 -23.18
CA ASP A 3 -11.47 21.50 -21.82
C ASP A 3 -10.97 20.28 -21.02
N PHE A 4 -10.95 19.10 -21.65
CA PHE A 4 -10.45 17.88 -21.01
C PHE A 4 -8.95 17.95 -20.68
N LYS A 5 -8.13 18.48 -21.58
CA LYS A 5 -6.70 18.67 -21.31
C LYS A 5 -6.46 19.64 -20.16
N ALA A 6 -7.23 20.73 -20.09
CA ALA A 6 -7.15 21.70 -18.99
C ALA A 6 -7.46 21.05 -17.64
N ARG A 7 -8.51 20.23 -17.55
CA ARG A 7 -8.88 19.49 -16.33
C ARG A 7 -7.82 18.47 -15.92
N ILE A 8 -7.22 17.76 -16.87
CA ILE A 8 -6.11 16.82 -16.59
C ILE A 8 -4.89 17.59 -16.08
N LYS A 9 -4.55 18.73 -16.70
CA LYS A 9 -3.45 19.59 -16.26
C LYS A 9 -3.68 20.13 -14.85
N GLU A 10 -4.90 20.51 -14.51
CA GLU A 10 -5.26 20.96 -13.16
C GLU A 10 -4.99 19.87 -12.12
N LEU A 11 -5.32 18.61 -12.43
CA LEU A 11 -5.11 17.48 -11.52
C LEU A 11 -3.63 17.08 -11.37
N LEU A 12 -2.86 17.10 -12.46
CA LEU A 12 -1.51 16.53 -12.52
C LEU A 12 -0.37 17.55 -12.53
N GLY A 13 -0.68 18.84 -12.74
CA GLY A 13 0.30 19.91 -12.90
C GLY A 13 1.11 19.86 -14.21
N THR A 14 0.89 18.85 -15.06
CA THR A 14 1.64 18.60 -16.30
C THR A 14 0.69 18.56 -17.49
N ASP A 15 1.17 19.03 -18.65
CA ASP A 15 0.41 18.96 -19.90
C ASP A 15 0.38 17.54 -20.47
N PHE A 16 -0.83 17.05 -20.79
CA PHE A 16 -1.03 15.76 -21.44
C PHE A 16 -1.71 15.90 -22.80
N THR A 17 -1.36 14.99 -23.72
CA THR A 17 -2.06 14.85 -24.99
C THR A 17 -3.08 13.73 -24.89
N ILE A 18 -4.30 13.98 -25.37
CA ILE A 18 -5.33 12.97 -25.54
C ILE A 18 -5.31 12.55 -27.00
N ASN A 19 -4.97 11.29 -27.26
CA ASN A 19 -5.00 10.72 -28.61
C ASN A 19 -6.14 9.69 -28.69
N ILE A 20 -7.09 9.93 -29.60
CA ILE A 20 -8.18 8.99 -29.88
C ILE A 20 -8.06 8.59 -31.34
N LYS A 21 -7.77 7.30 -31.56
CA LYS A 21 -7.77 6.70 -32.90
C LYS A 21 -9.22 6.46 -33.37
N ALA A 22 -9.92 7.55 -33.65
CA ALA A 22 -11.37 7.55 -33.87
C ALA A 22 -11.83 6.54 -34.92
N GLU A 23 -11.14 6.45 -36.06
CA GLU A 23 -11.48 5.52 -37.14
C GLU A 23 -11.32 4.05 -36.71
N GLU A 24 -10.19 3.73 -36.06
CA GLU A 24 -9.89 2.38 -35.59
C GLU A 24 -10.85 1.95 -34.47
N VAL A 25 -11.17 2.86 -33.54
CA VAL A 25 -12.07 2.58 -32.42
C VAL A 25 -13.53 2.50 -32.88
N TRP A 26 -13.97 3.40 -33.77
CA TRP A 26 -15.36 3.45 -34.23
C TRP A 26 -15.73 2.29 -35.15
N ALA A 27 -14.75 1.56 -35.71
CA ALA A 27 -14.99 0.30 -36.41
C ALA A 27 -15.69 -0.76 -35.53
N TYR A 28 -15.66 -0.59 -34.20
CA TYR A 28 -16.32 -1.48 -33.23
C TYR A 28 -17.68 -0.97 -32.74
N ALA A 29 -18.21 0.11 -33.32
CA ALA A 29 -19.53 0.64 -32.98
C ALA A 29 -20.66 -0.37 -33.31
N GLN A 30 -21.56 -0.59 -32.36
CA GLN A 30 -22.77 -1.40 -32.51
C GLN A 30 -23.99 -0.51 -32.79
N GLU A 31 -25.14 -1.10 -33.14
CA GLU A 31 -26.38 -0.36 -33.46
C GLU A 31 -26.82 0.63 -32.36
N GLY A 32 -26.41 0.40 -31.10
CA GLY A 32 -26.67 1.32 -29.97
C GLY A 32 -25.72 2.52 -29.87
N ASN A 33 -24.61 2.54 -30.61
CA ASN A 33 -23.64 3.62 -30.60
C ASN A 33 -24.03 4.69 -31.63
N THR A 34 -24.76 5.71 -31.19
CA THR A 34 -25.36 6.73 -32.09
C THR A 34 -24.44 7.90 -32.42
N SER A 35 -23.34 8.10 -31.67
CA SER A 35 -22.40 9.21 -31.85
C SER A 35 -21.01 8.88 -31.34
N ALA A 36 -20.02 8.96 -32.24
CA ALA A 36 -18.60 8.80 -31.89
C ALA A 36 -18.13 9.86 -30.90
N GLY A 37 -18.56 11.11 -31.09
CA GLY A 37 -18.20 12.22 -30.21
C GLY A 37 -18.65 12.02 -28.78
N THR A 38 -19.91 11.61 -28.58
CA THR A 38 -20.46 11.33 -27.24
C THR A 38 -19.77 10.13 -26.59
N CYS A 39 -19.53 9.07 -27.36
CA CYS A 39 -18.83 7.89 -26.89
C CYS A 39 -17.41 8.25 -26.43
N PHE A 40 -16.61 8.92 -27.25
CA PHE A 40 -15.22 9.22 -26.86
C PHE A 40 -15.14 10.23 -25.73
N ALA A 41 -16.03 11.22 -25.68
CA ALA A 41 -16.13 12.13 -24.54
C ALA A 41 -16.41 11.37 -23.24
N GLY A 42 -17.29 10.35 -23.26
CA GLY A 42 -17.60 9.53 -22.08
C GLY A 42 -16.39 8.81 -21.49
N TYR A 43 -15.48 8.27 -22.33
CA TYR A 43 -14.25 7.64 -21.86
C TYR A 43 -13.29 8.65 -21.22
N VAL A 44 -13.13 9.82 -21.84
CA VAL A 44 -12.26 10.87 -21.31
C VAL A 44 -12.82 11.41 -19.99
N GLU A 45 -14.13 11.61 -19.89
CA GLU A 45 -14.80 12.02 -18.66
C GLU A 45 -14.65 10.99 -17.54
N GLY A 46 -14.86 9.71 -17.87
CA GLY A 46 -14.65 8.63 -16.92
C GLY A 46 -13.21 8.54 -16.42
N PHE A 47 -12.24 8.75 -17.30
CA PHE A 47 -10.83 8.84 -16.90
C PHE A 47 -10.57 10.03 -15.98
N ILE A 48 -11.09 11.22 -16.29
CA ILE A 48 -10.91 12.40 -15.41
C ILE A 48 -11.53 12.15 -14.04
N SER A 49 -12.72 11.54 -13.98
CA SER A 49 -13.36 11.17 -12.72
C SER A 49 -12.49 10.21 -11.91
N ALA A 50 -11.98 9.15 -12.55
CA ALA A 50 -11.16 8.16 -11.88
C ALA A 50 -9.80 8.72 -11.46
N LEU A 51 -9.18 9.56 -12.29
CA LEU A 51 -7.94 10.26 -11.97
C LEU A 51 -8.15 11.18 -10.77
N LYS A 52 -9.27 11.90 -10.69
CA LYS A 52 -9.59 12.73 -9.54
C LYS A 52 -9.67 11.90 -8.26
N ASN A 53 -10.35 10.75 -8.29
CA ASN A 53 -10.42 9.84 -7.13
C ASN A 53 -9.04 9.32 -6.74
N PHE A 54 -8.23 8.93 -7.72
CA PHE A 54 -6.84 8.48 -7.50
C PHE A 54 -5.97 9.57 -6.86
N ILE A 55 -6.02 10.81 -7.37
CA ILE A 55 -5.25 11.93 -6.82
C ILE A 55 -5.79 12.35 -5.44
N ASN A 56 -7.09 12.33 -5.22
CA ASN A 56 -7.66 12.60 -3.89
C ASN A 56 -7.20 11.56 -2.85
N LYS A 57 -7.00 10.30 -3.27
CA LYS A 57 -6.57 9.23 -2.38
C LYS A 57 -5.07 9.28 -2.10
N TYR A 58 -4.25 9.47 -3.13
CA TYR A 58 -2.79 9.34 -3.03
C TYR A 58 -2.03 10.67 -3.04
N GLU A 59 -2.75 11.79 -3.15
CA GLU A 59 -2.23 13.15 -3.06
C GLU A 59 -1.02 13.40 -3.99
N GLU A 60 0.02 14.09 -3.50
CA GLU A 60 1.22 14.42 -4.28
C GLU A 60 2.01 13.17 -4.71
N ASN A 61 2.00 12.12 -3.89
CA ASN A 61 2.58 10.83 -4.26
C ASN A 61 1.84 10.22 -5.46
N GLY A 62 0.51 10.32 -5.49
CA GLY A 62 -0.33 9.93 -6.63
C GLY A 62 0.06 10.66 -7.91
N LYS A 63 0.16 12.00 -7.84
CA LYS A 63 0.57 12.82 -9.00
C LYS A 63 1.94 12.42 -9.53
N THR A 64 2.91 12.28 -8.63
CA THR A 64 4.28 11.90 -8.96
C THR A 64 4.33 10.51 -9.60
N TYR A 65 3.62 9.54 -9.02
CA TYR A 65 3.58 8.17 -9.54
C TYR A 65 2.93 8.10 -10.92
N PHE A 66 1.86 8.85 -11.14
CA PHE A 66 1.18 8.93 -12.42
C PHE A 66 2.07 9.60 -13.49
N ASN A 67 2.61 10.80 -13.21
CA ASN A 67 3.45 11.54 -14.16
C ASN A 67 4.72 10.76 -14.54
N ASN A 68 5.33 10.03 -13.60
CA ASN A 68 6.51 9.21 -13.88
C ASN A 68 6.19 7.93 -14.65
N ALA A 69 4.97 7.39 -14.47
CA ALA A 69 4.52 6.25 -15.25
C ALA A 69 4.17 6.66 -16.69
N VAL A 70 3.66 7.88 -16.92
CA VAL A 70 2.90 8.21 -18.13
C VAL A 70 3.60 9.13 -19.20
N ASN A 71 4.17 8.56 -20.28
CA ASN A 71 4.46 9.03 -21.66
C ASN A 71 3.20 8.89 -22.63
N PRO A 72 3.08 9.51 -23.84
CA PRO A 72 1.81 9.56 -24.65
C PRO A 72 1.35 8.56 -25.80
N LEU A 73 1.82 7.33 -26.02
CA LEU A 73 1.33 6.34 -27.05
C LEU A 73 1.00 4.84 -26.68
N GLY A 74 -0.24 4.33 -26.85
CA GLY A 74 -0.43 2.87 -27.04
C GLY A 74 -1.86 2.30 -27.00
N GLU A 75 -1.99 0.98 -27.30
CA GLU A 75 -3.24 0.19 -27.40
C GLU A 75 -3.36 -1.21 -26.71
N LYS A 76 -4.62 -1.59 -26.38
CA LYS A 76 -5.26 -2.93 -26.12
C LYS A 76 -5.44 -3.44 -24.69
N GLY A 77 -6.67 -3.86 -24.34
CA GLY A 77 -7.06 -4.52 -23.08
C GLY A 77 -8.53 -4.95 -22.97
N GLU A 78 -9.01 -5.16 -21.74
CA GLU A 78 -10.24 -5.87 -21.39
C GLU A 78 -11.49 -4.97 -21.38
N THR A 79 -12.66 -5.45 -20.91
CA THR A 79 -14.00 -4.81 -21.06
C THR A 79 -14.04 -3.29 -20.91
N ILE A 80 -13.55 -2.78 -19.78
CA ILE A 80 -12.89 -1.49 -19.67
C ILE A 80 -11.71 -1.70 -18.71
N SER A 81 -10.50 -1.38 -19.13
CA SER A 81 -9.31 -1.52 -18.29
C SER A 81 -8.30 -0.43 -18.62
N SER A 82 -7.18 -0.43 -17.90
CA SER A 82 -6.05 0.42 -18.24
C SER A 82 -4.74 -0.28 -17.96
N ASP A 83 -3.72 0.16 -18.66
CA ASP A 83 -2.33 -0.18 -18.40
C ASP A 83 -1.45 1.02 -18.77
N VAL A 84 -0.15 0.82 -18.58
CA VAL A 84 0.88 1.74 -19.02
C VAL A 84 1.86 0.99 -19.92
N GLN A 85 1.84 1.26 -21.23
CA GLN A 85 2.79 0.67 -22.19
C GLN A 85 3.66 1.73 -22.84
N GLU A 86 4.99 1.58 -22.79
CA GLU A 86 5.93 2.57 -23.33
C GLU A 86 5.74 3.96 -22.70
N GLY A 87 5.32 3.90 -21.43
CA GLY A 87 4.87 5.01 -20.62
C GLY A 87 3.40 5.36 -20.87
N VAL A 88 2.56 4.63 -21.57
CA VAL A 88 1.35 5.28 -22.07
C VAL A 88 0.14 4.78 -21.35
N PHE A 89 -0.54 5.69 -20.65
CA PHE A 89 -1.79 5.34 -20.00
C PHE A 89 -2.84 5.12 -21.06
N ARG A 90 -3.28 3.88 -21.18
CA ARG A 90 -4.26 3.47 -22.18
C ARG A 90 -5.57 3.19 -21.50
N ILE A 91 -6.63 3.70 -22.09
CA ILE A 91 -7.97 3.22 -21.79
C ILE A 91 -8.28 2.14 -22.80
N LEU A 92 -8.59 0.98 -22.29
CA LEU A 92 -8.73 -0.24 -23.04
C LEU A 92 -10.17 -0.70 -22.94
N PHE A 93 -10.71 -1.26 -24.01
CA PHE A 93 -12.08 -1.77 -24.02
C PHE A 93 -12.16 -3.07 -24.82
N ARG A 94 -13.11 -3.92 -24.46
CA ARG A 94 -13.41 -5.15 -25.23
C ARG A 94 -14.22 -4.78 -26.46
N HIS A 95 -13.86 -5.36 -27.61
CA HIS A 95 -14.41 -4.98 -28.92
C HIS A 95 -15.96 -5.03 -29.01
N ASP A 96 -16.62 -5.94 -28.30
CA ASP A 96 -18.10 -6.05 -28.26
C ASP A 96 -18.76 -5.13 -27.20
N ARG A 97 -18.00 -4.23 -26.57
CA ARG A 97 -18.42 -3.40 -25.43
C ARG A 97 -17.99 -1.93 -25.54
N LEU A 98 -17.83 -1.43 -26.76
CA LEU A 98 -17.53 -0.01 -26.99
C LEU A 98 -18.62 0.90 -26.38
N GLY A 99 -18.21 1.87 -25.55
CA GLY A 99 -19.09 2.81 -24.89
C GLY A 99 -19.73 2.29 -23.60
N TYR A 100 -19.39 1.07 -23.16
CA TYR A 100 -19.90 0.49 -21.93
C TYR A 100 -19.06 0.92 -20.72
N ASN A 101 -19.71 1.25 -19.59
CA ASN A 101 -19.09 1.53 -18.30
C ASN A 101 -17.88 2.48 -18.33
N GLN A 102 -18.00 3.53 -19.13
CA GLN A 102 -16.90 4.45 -19.44
C GLN A 102 -16.32 5.14 -18.20
N SER A 103 -17.10 5.21 -17.12
CA SER A 103 -16.72 5.78 -15.82
C SER A 103 -16.09 4.81 -14.83
N TRP A 104 -15.99 3.51 -15.14
CA TRP A 104 -15.52 2.48 -14.18
C TRP A 104 -14.02 2.23 -14.29
N LEU A 105 -13.22 3.31 -14.28
CA LEU A 105 -11.75 3.26 -14.39
C LEU A 105 -11.03 3.34 -13.02
N ASP A 106 -11.77 3.58 -11.94
CA ASP A 106 -11.20 3.77 -10.59
C ASP A 106 -10.30 2.61 -10.16
N GLU A 107 -10.74 1.37 -10.41
CA GLU A 107 -10.04 0.17 -10.00
C GLU A 107 -8.83 -0.15 -10.89
N SER A 108 -8.74 0.44 -12.09
CA SER A 108 -7.71 0.09 -13.07
C SER A 108 -6.51 1.06 -13.09
N ILE A 109 -6.67 2.30 -12.61
CA ILE A 109 -5.59 3.30 -12.62
C ILE A 109 -4.41 2.86 -11.74
N LEU A 110 -4.66 2.47 -10.49
CA LEU A 110 -3.58 2.11 -9.56
C LEU A 110 -2.76 0.91 -10.08
N PRO A 111 -3.37 -0.23 -10.48
CA PRO A 111 -2.63 -1.34 -11.08
C PRO A 111 -1.84 -0.93 -12.32
N ALA A 112 -2.42 -0.12 -13.21
CA ALA A 112 -1.76 0.37 -14.42
C ALA A 112 -0.53 1.22 -14.12
N VAL A 113 -0.64 2.15 -13.16
CA VAL A 113 0.47 3.00 -12.74
C VAL A 113 1.55 2.16 -12.05
N GLN A 114 1.16 1.23 -11.18
CA GLN A 114 2.09 0.39 -10.42
C GLN A 114 2.78 -0.70 -11.26
N SER A 115 2.22 -1.09 -12.41
CA SER A 115 2.88 -2.06 -13.30
C SER A 115 4.18 -1.54 -13.91
N VAL A 116 4.41 -0.23 -13.88
CA VAL A 116 5.69 0.36 -14.30
C VAL A 116 6.76 0.05 -13.25
N PRO A 117 7.86 -0.66 -13.63
CA PRO A 117 8.94 -0.98 -12.72
C PRO A 117 9.53 0.26 -12.06
N ARG A 118 9.70 0.19 -10.74
CA ARG A 118 10.26 1.27 -9.92
C ARG A 118 10.93 0.68 -8.69
N ASP A 119 11.94 1.38 -8.19
CA ASP A 119 12.60 1.02 -6.95
C ASP A 119 11.79 1.49 -5.72
N GLY A 120 11.89 0.73 -4.63
CA GLY A 120 11.27 1.06 -3.34
C GLY A 120 9.80 0.61 -3.22
N PHE A 121 9.09 1.26 -2.29
CA PHE A 121 7.69 0.94 -1.98
C PHE A 121 6.74 1.26 -3.14
N SER A 122 5.74 0.41 -3.32
CA SER A 122 4.57 0.71 -4.12
C SER A 122 3.79 1.90 -3.55
N LEU A 123 2.99 2.55 -4.39
CA LEU A 123 2.18 3.71 -3.95
C LEU A 123 1.25 3.38 -2.78
N SER A 124 0.63 2.19 -2.81
CA SER A 124 -0.22 1.67 -1.75
C SER A 124 0.54 1.50 -0.44
N ALA A 125 1.76 0.95 -0.49
CA ALA A 125 2.61 0.82 0.69
C ALA A 125 3.04 2.16 1.26
N LYS A 126 3.49 3.11 0.43
CA LYS A 126 3.84 4.45 0.89
C LYS A 126 2.68 5.14 1.60
N HIS A 127 1.51 5.13 0.96
CA HIS A 127 0.32 5.73 1.53
C HIS A 127 -0.08 5.08 2.85
N SER A 128 0.00 3.75 2.96
CA SER A 128 -0.30 3.07 4.23
C SER A 128 0.71 3.44 5.34
N ILE A 129 2.00 3.58 5.01
CA ILE A 129 3.01 4.00 6.00
C ILE A 129 2.72 5.44 6.46
N GLU A 130 2.57 6.37 5.52
CA GLU A 130 2.35 7.79 5.81
C GLU A 130 1.06 8.03 6.62
N HIS A 131 -0.04 7.37 6.26
CA HIS A 131 -1.35 7.66 6.86
C HIS A 131 -1.75 6.72 7.99
N ASP A 132 -1.34 5.45 7.96
CA ASP A 132 -1.77 4.45 8.94
C ASP A 132 -0.72 4.18 10.04
N TYR A 133 0.51 4.68 9.89
CA TYR A 133 1.59 4.45 10.85
C TYR A 133 2.17 5.74 11.42
N GLU A 134 2.64 6.65 10.58
CA GLU A 134 3.41 7.84 11.01
C GLU A 134 2.61 8.74 11.97
N GLY A 135 1.30 8.88 11.77
CA GLY A 135 0.45 9.73 12.61
C GLY A 135 0.27 9.25 14.06
N ASP A 136 0.43 7.96 14.32
CA ASP A 136 0.07 7.33 15.62
C ASP A 136 1.29 6.77 16.38
N ILE A 137 2.42 6.53 15.69
CA ILE A 137 3.53 5.77 16.26
C ILE A 137 4.23 6.50 17.42
N GLU A 138 4.33 7.83 17.36
CA GLU A 138 5.04 8.59 18.39
C GLU A 138 4.36 8.50 19.75
N GLU A 139 3.03 8.65 19.79
CA GLU A 139 2.24 8.49 21.01
C GLU A 139 2.38 7.07 21.56
N LEU A 140 2.24 6.07 20.69
CA LEU A 140 2.40 4.67 21.07
C LEU A 140 3.80 4.36 21.63
N GLN A 141 4.86 4.92 21.04
CA GLN A 141 6.22 4.75 21.53
C GLN A 141 6.39 5.37 22.92
N GLN A 142 5.79 6.53 23.20
CA GLN A 142 5.82 7.14 24.53
C GLN A 142 5.12 6.28 25.58
N GLU A 143 3.97 5.69 25.23
CA GLU A 143 3.24 4.78 26.11
C GLU A 143 4.07 3.52 26.42
N ILE A 144 4.67 2.90 25.40
CA ILE A 144 5.54 1.73 25.57
C ILE A 144 6.76 2.08 26.42
N ASN A 145 7.42 3.21 26.16
CA ASN A 145 8.58 3.65 26.95
C ASN A 145 8.23 3.88 28.42
N THR A 146 7.02 4.38 28.70
CA THR A 146 6.53 4.54 30.07
C THR A 146 6.37 3.19 30.75
N ILE A 147 5.83 2.18 30.05
CA ILE A 147 5.68 0.82 30.58
C ILE A 147 7.04 0.15 30.81
N CYS A 148 8.00 0.38 29.91
CA CYS A 148 9.34 -0.21 29.98
C CYS A 148 10.30 0.50 30.95
N GLY A 149 9.94 1.67 31.50
CA GLY A 149 10.81 2.47 32.36
C GLY A 149 12.03 3.10 31.67
N THR A 150 12.16 2.96 30.35
CA THR A 150 13.23 3.55 29.55
C THR A 150 12.82 3.73 28.10
N VAL A 151 13.65 4.43 27.32
CA VAL A 151 13.41 4.68 25.90
C VAL A 151 13.82 3.46 25.08
N PHE A 152 12.85 2.89 24.37
CA PHE A 152 13.03 1.92 23.31
C PHE A 152 12.71 2.54 21.95
N THR A 153 13.37 2.03 20.92
CA THR A 153 13.06 2.31 19.52
C THR A 153 12.04 1.27 19.03
N LEU A 154 10.95 1.74 18.44
CA LEU A 154 10.01 0.91 17.68
C LEU A 154 10.43 0.92 16.21
N ASP A 155 11.04 -0.17 15.76
CA ASP A 155 11.51 -0.30 14.38
C ASP A 155 10.55 -1.17 13.55
N PRO A 156 9.76 -0.58 12.65
CA PRO A 156 8.83 -1.33 11.81
C PRO A 156 9.54 -2.14 10.71
N ASN A 157 10.83 -1.84 10.43
CA ASN A 157 11.68 -2.55 9.49
C ASN A 157 11.01 -2.67 8.10
N PHE A 158 10.42 -1.57 7.62
CA PHE A 158 9.51 -1.58 6.47
C PHE A 158 10.19 -2.08 5.19
N GLU A 159 11.40 -1.64 4.90
CA GLU A 159 12.13 -1.96 3.68
C GLU A 159 12.40 -3.47 3.57
N GLU A 160 12.90 -4.09 4.62
CA GLU A 160 13.20 -5.51 4.71
C GLU A 160 11.91 -6.34 4.68
N ASN A 161 10.91 -5.95 5.47
CA ASN A 161 9.63 -6.65 5.53
C ASN A 161 8.90 -6.58 4.18
N TYR A 162 8.91 -5.42 3.52
CA TYR A 162 8.33 -5.24 2.19
C TYR A 162 9.02 -6.11 1.14
N LYS A 163 10.37 -6.19 1.13
CA LYS A 163 11.10 -7.07 0.22
C LYS A 163 10.65 -8.54 0.38
N VAL A 164 10.57 -9.03 1.61
CA VAL A 164 10.15 -10.42 1.90
C VAL A 164 8.70 -10.65 1.47
N LEU A 165 7.78 -9.75 1.82
CA LEU A 165 6.35 -9.86 1.47
C LEU A 165 6.13 -9.77 -0.05
N SER A 166 6.84 -8.88 -0.75
CA SER A 166 6.78 -8.74 -2.21
C SER A 166 7.32 -9.95 -2.97
N GLY A 167 8.26 -10.68 -2.37
CA GLY A 167 8.89 -11.86 -2.96
C GLY A 167 8.07 -13.15 -2.79
N THR A 168 7.01 -13.11 -1.98
CA THR A 168 6.27 -14.31 -1.59
C THR A 168 4.96 -14.44 -2.35
N LYS A 169 4.77 -15.57 -3.05
CA LYS A 169 3.51 -15.91 -3.74
C LYS A 169 2.53 -16.74 -2.91
N GLU A 170 2.96 -17.17 -1.72
CA GLU A 170 2.17 -18.04 -0.85
C GLU A 170 1.05 -17.25 -0.16
N THR A 171 -0.04 -17.12 -0.92
CA THR A 171 -1.43 -16.86 -0.53
C THR A 171 -1.60 -16.20 0.83
N PHE A 172 -1.45 -14.88 0.85
CA PHE A 172 -2.38 -14.03 1.60
C PHE A 172 -3.79 -14.54 1.24
N ASN A 173 -4.64 -14.86 2.22
CA ASN A 173 -6.01 -15.33 1.97
C ASN A 173 -6.74 -14.32 1.05
N ASN A 174 -6.72 -14.55 -0.26
CA ASN A 174 -7.31 -13.74 -1.34
C ASN A 174 -7.02 -12.22 -1.37
N ASP A 175 -6.20 -11.69 -0.46
CA ASP A 175 -5.98 -10.26 -0.34
C ASP A 175 -4.61 -9.86 -0.92
N ASN A 176 -4.62 -9.39 -2.18
CA ASN A 176 -3.55 -8.58 -2.77
C ASN A 176 -3.39 -7.20 -2.10
N TYR A 177 -3.94 -7.01 -0.89
CA TYR A 177 -4.06 -5.73 -0.18
C TYR A 177 -3.01 -5.55 0.91
N TRP A 178 -2.06 -6.47 1.08
CA TRP A 178 -1.04 -6.38 2.13
C TRP A 178 -0.24 -5.06 2.03
N GLU A 179 0.07 -4.62 0.81
CA GLU A 179 0.77 -3.35 0.58
C GLU A 179 -0.03 -2.17 1.13
N SER A 180 -1.33 -2.12 0.83
CA SER A 180 -2.22 -1.07 1.32
C SER A 180 -2.50 -1.11 2.82
N ARG A 181 -1.91 -2.06 3.55
CA ARG A 181 -2.10 -2.25 4.98
C ARG A 181 -0.78 -2.39 5.74
N ILE A 182 0.38 -2.24 5.08
CA ILE A 182 1.67 -2.52 5.71
C ILE A 182 1.92 -1.61 6.92
N GLY A 183 1.56 -0.33 6.82
CA GLY A 183 1.66 0.63 7.92
C GLY A 183 0.69 0.29 9.05
N ALA A 184 -0.58 0.06 8.71
CA ALA A 184 -1.63 -0.30 9.67
C ALA A 184 -1.29 -1.58 10.46
N VAL A 185 -0.74 -2.60 9.79
CA VAL A 185 -0.33 -3.86 10.43
C VAL A 185 0.87 -3.64 11.34
N ALA A 186 1.89 -2.90 10.90
CA ALA A 186 3.05 -2.60 11.73
C ALA A 186 2.64 -1.86 13.01
N LEU A 187 1.78 -0.85 12.89
CA LEU A 187 1.22 -0.15 14.04
C LEU A 187 0.43 -1.09 14.96
N SER A 188 -0.39 -1.97 14.38
CA SER A 188 -1.16 -2.95 15.15
C SER A 188 -0.27 -3.93 15.91
N TYR A 189 0.87 -4.34 15.37
CA TYR A 189 1.84 -5.19 16.07
C TYR A 189 2.47 -4.49 17.27
N PHE A 190 2.82 -3.20 17.16
CA PHE A 190 3.29 -2.44 18.31
C PHE A 190 2.18 -2.19 19.35
N LYS A 191 0.93 -1.96 18.92
CA LYS A 191 -0.23 -1.90 19.83
C LYS A 191 -0.40 -3.23 20.59
N GLY A 192 -0.15 -4.36 19.92
CA GLY A 192 -0.08 -5.68 20.53
C GLY A 192 1.04 -5.84 21.55
N LEU A 193 2.25 -5.38 21.21
CA LEU A 193 3.39 -5.36 22.14
C LEU A 193 3.04 -4.59 23.42
N LYS A 194 2.49 -3.38 23.29
CA LYS A 194 2.03 -2.58 24.43
C LYS A 194 1.08 -3.40 25.31
N TYR A 195 0.05 -3.99 24.70
CA TYR A 195 -0.92 -4.81 25.42
C TYR A 195 -0.28 -5.98 26.17
N GLN A 196 0.69 -6.68 25.56
CA GLN A 196 1.38 -7.79 26.21
C GLN A 196 2.30 -7.32 27.34
N LEU A 197 2.99 -6.19 27.19
CA LEU A 197 3.80 -5.59 28.27
C LEU A 197 2.94 -5.24 29.49
N GLU A 198 1.76 -4.63 29.27
CA GLU A 198 0.82 -4.33 30.35
C GLU A 198 0.30 -5.62 31.01
N ARG A 199 -0.09 -6.61 30.20
CA ARG A 199 -0.61 -7.90 30.69
C ARG A 199 0.42 -8.69 31.48
N GLN A 200 1.69 -8.60 31.11
CA GLN A 200 2.81 -9.27 31.78
C GLN A 200 3.32 -8.52 33.03
N GLY A 201 2.80 -7.32 33.29
CA GLY A 201 3.05 -6.58 34.53
C GLY A 201 4.30 -5.71 34.52
N PHE A 202 4.88 -5.37 33.36
CA PHE A 202 6.07 -4.51 33.29
C PHE A 202 5.85 -3.10 33.85
N LYS A 203 4.60 -2.61 33.80
CA LYS A 203 4.28 -1.27 34.25
C LYS A 203 4.44 -1.19 35.78
N ASP A 204 5.28 -0.25 36.21
CA ASP A 204 5.59 0.03 37.62
C ASP A 204 6.27 -1.15 38.37
N ASP A 205 6.87 -2.11 37.65
CA ASP A 205 7.69 -3.19 38.22
C ASP A 205 9.17 -3.02 37.84
N ASP A 206 9.95 -2.47 38.78
CA ASP A 206 11.37 -2.15 38.57
C ASP A 206 12.19 -3.40 38.16
N MET A 207 11.89 -4.59 38.72
CA MET A 207 12.66 -5.80 38.42
C MET A 207 12.42 -6.28 36.99
N LEU A 208 11.17 -6.24 36.51
CA LEU A 208 10.85 -6.60 35.13
C LEU A 208 11.43 -5.58 34.14
N GLN A 209 11.37 -4.29 34.47
CA GLN A 209 11.95 -3.24 33.63
C GLN A 209 13.48 -3.33 33.56
N GLU A 210 14.15 -3.63 34.66
CA GLU A 210 15.61 -3.86 34.68
C GLU A 210 15.97 -5.12 33.88
N GLY A 211 15.26 -6.23 34.09
CA GLY A 211 15.49 -7.47 33.33
C GLY A 211 15.31 -7.29 31.82
N LEU A 212 14.31 -6.51 31.38
CA LEU A 212 14.12 -6.14 29.98
C LEU A 212 15.31 -5.33 29.45
N GLN A 213 15.81 -4.38 30.22
CA GLN A 213 16.94 -3.55 29.80
C GLN A 213 18.25 -4.33 29.70
N GLU A 214 18.46 -5.32 30.56
CA GLU A 214 19.61 -6.22 30.51
C GLU A 214 19.49 -7.21 29.34
N GLY A 215 18.32 -7.81 29.12
CA GLY A 215 18.09 -8.76 28.04
C GLY A 215 18.04 -8.12 26.65
N VAL A 216 17.74 -6.82 26.55
CA VAL A 216 17.53 -6.10 25.30
C VAL A 216 18.48 -4.91 25.21
N GLU A 217 19.78 -5.21 25.15
CA GLU A 217 20.87 -4.22 25.15
C GLU A 217 20.72 -3.13 24.07
N SER A 218 20.15 -3.47 22.91
CA SER A 218 19.95 -2.53 21.80
C SER A 218 18.84 -1.51 22.05
N LYS A 219 18.01 -1.75 23.07
CA LYS A 219 16.77 -1.01 23.33
C LYS A 219 15.87 -0.88 22.09
N THR A 220 15.75 -1.96 21.33
CA THR A 220 14.97 -1.98 20.08
C THR A 220 13.94 -3.11 20.08
N PHE A 221 12.70 -2.74 19.78
CA PHE A 221 11.64 -3.67 19.37
C PHE A 221 11.50 -3.59 17.85
N ARG A 222 11.83 -4.67 17.14
CA ARG A 222 11.85 -4.70 15.68
C ARG A 222 10.83 -5.68 15.12
N ILE A 223 10.01 -5.26 14.17
CA ILE A 223 9.12 -6.17 13.43
C ILE A 223 9.92 -6.92 12.37
N ARG A 224 9.75 -8.23 12.24
CA ARG A 224 10.49 -9.03 11.26
C ARG A 224 9.61 -10.08 10.59
N VAL A 225 9.57 -10.09 9.26
CA VAL A 225 8.98 -11.19 8.51
C VAL A 225 10.05 -12.25 8.24
N VAL A 226 9.82 -13.47 8.71
CA VAL A 226 10.72 -14.61 8.54
C VAL A 226 10.04 -15.70 7.70
N PRO A 227 10.77 -16.59 7.00
CA PRO A 227 10.12 -17.57 6.10
C PRO A 227 9.04 -18.43 6.77
N GLU A 228 9.29 -18.85 8.01
CA GLU A 228 8.36 -19.67 8.79
C GLU A 228 8.41 -19.31 10.27
N THR A 229 7.30 -19.56 10.97
CA THR A 229 7.15 -19.39 12.42
C THR A 229 6.44 -20.62 12.99
N LYS A 230 6.79 -21.03 14.22
CA LYS A 230 6.12 -22.14 14.92
C LYS A 230 4.73 -21.72 15.39
N LYS A 231 4.60 -20.50 15.91
CA LYS A 231 3.32 -19.86 16.30
C LYS A 231 2.87 -18.83 15.27
N THR A 232 1.62 -18.36 15.36
CA THR A 232 1.08 -17.33 14.44
C THR A 232 1.95 -16.07 14.43
N THR A 233 2.30 -15.61 15.62
CA THR A 233 3.27 -14.58 15.91
C THR A 233 4.28 -15.16 16.88
N GLU A 234 5.52 -14.67 16.84
CA GLU A 234 6.58 -15.10 17.74
C GLU A 234 7.34 -13.89 18.26
N THR A 235 7.84 -14.02 19.47
CA THR A 235 8.80 -13.08 20.06
C THR A 235 10.09 -13.83 20.31
N VAL A 236 11.20 -13.24 19.87
CA VAL A 236 12.54 -13.78 20.10
C VAL A 236 13.50 -12.64 20.45
N ILE A 237 14.52 -12.94 21.25
CA ILE A 237 15.61 -12.01 21.52
C ILE A 237 16.84 -12.53 20.78
N GLU A 238 17.35 -11.72 19.87
CA GLU A 238 18.57 -12.03 19.11
C GLU A 238 19.46 -10.79 19.09
N GLU A 239 20.72 -10.96 19.50
CA GLU A 239 21.72 -9.88 19.51
C GLU A 239 21.25 -8.62 20.27
N GLY A 240 20.54 -8.83 21.38
CA GLY A 240 20.02 -7.74 22.21
C GLY A 240 18.85 -6.96 21.59
N VAL A 241 18.25 -7.45 20.49
CA VAL A 241 17.04 -6.90 19.86
C VAL A 241 15.86 -7.84 20.10
N VAL A 242 14.70 -7.30 20.49
CA VAL A 242 13.46 -8.07 20.52
C VAL A 242 12.83 -8.04 19.14
N TYR A 243 12.72 -9.20 18.51
CA TYR A 243 12.02 -9.35 17.24
C TYR A 243 10.58 -9.80 17.47
N LEU A 244 9.64 -9.01 16.93
CA LEU A 244 8.23 -9.33 16.80
C LEU A 244 8.02 -9.91 15.40
N GLN A 245 7.91 -11.22 15.29
CA GLN A 245 8.02 -11.89 13.99
C GLN A 245 6.81 -12.73 13.60
N CYS A 246 6.60 -12.84 12.29
CA CYS A 246 5.57 -13.68 11.69
C CYS A 246 6.05 -14.21 10.33
N ALA A 247 5.39 -15.26 9.83
CA ALA A 247 5.57 -15.71 8.45
C ALA A 247 4.76 -14.85 7.47
N PRO A 248 5.14 -14.73 6.18
CA PRO A 248 4.39 -13.93 5.19
C PRO A 248 2.89 -14.24 5.17
N LYS A 249 2.52 -15.53 5.19
CA LYS A 249 1.14 -16.02 5.21
C LYS A 249 0.33 -15.65 6.47
N ARG A 250 1.00 -15.11 7.49
CA ARG A 250 0.44 -14.69 8.80
C ARG A 250 0.58 -13.19 9.03
N TRP A 251 0.97 -12.42 8.01
CA TRP A 251 1.09 -10.96 8.12
C TRP A 251 -0.26 -10.33 8.51
N GLY A 252 -0.26 -9.59 9.62
CA GLY A 252 -1.45 -8.95 10.20
C GLY A 252 -2.31 -9.86 11.08
N TYR A 253 -1.90 -11.11 11.34
CA TYR A 253 -2.69 -12.05 12.12
C TYR A 253 -2.32 -11.92 13.60
N ASN A 254 -3.32 -12.10 14.47
CA ASN A 254 -3.14 -12.15 15.92
C ASN A 254 -2.22 -11.04 16.46
N SER A 255 -2.42 -9.82 15.99
CA SER A 255 -1.55 -8.70 16.35
C SER A 255 -1.50 -8.46 17.86
N ASN A 256 -2.60 -8.69 18.57
CA ASN A 256 -2.66 -8.61 20.03
C ASN A 256 -1.73 -9.60 20.75
N ASP A 257 -1.30 -10.69 20.10
CA ASP A 257 -0.41 -11.71 20.68
C ASP A 257 1.08 -11.34 20.51
N MET A 258 1.39 -10.24 19.80
CA MET A 258 2.78 -9.78 19.63
C MET A 258 3.40 -9.42 20.98
N GLY A 259 4.49 -10.08 21.35
CA GLY A 259 5.17 -9.89 22.63
C GLY A 259 4.74 -10.89 23.72
N GLU A 260 3.81 -11.82 23.45
CA GLU A 260 3.27 -12.72 24.49
C GLU A 260 4.34 -13.57 25.20
N ASP A 261 5.41 -13.94 24.49
CA ASP A 261 6.47 -14.77 25.06
C ASP A 261 7.59 -13.95 25.74
N LEU A 262 7.54 -12.61 25.71
CA LEU A 262 8.65 -11.74 26.12
C LEU A 262 9.14 -12.01 27.55
N LEU A 263 8.24 -12.06 28.53
CA LEU A 263 8.60 -12.35 29.93
C LEU A 263 9.31 -13.71 30.10
N ASN A 264 9.00 -14.72 29.28
CA ASN A 264 9.65 -16.04 29.38
C ASN A 264 11.07 -16.05 28.80
N LEU A 265 11.46 -14.99 28.06
CA LEU A 265 12.75 -14.87 27.39
C LEU A 265 13.75 -14.02 28.16
N LEU A 266 13.30 -13.29 29.18
CA LEU A 266 14.10 -12.49 30.10
C LEU A 266 14.47 -13.32 31.33
#